data_AF-A0A5P1FIX2-F1
#
_entry.id   AF-A0A5P1FIX2-F1
#
_cell.length_a   1.000
_cell.length_b   1.000
_cell.length_c   1.000
_cell.angle_alpha   90.00
_cell.angle_beta   90.00
_cell.angle_gamma   90.00
#
_symmetry.space_group_name_H-M   'P 1'
#
loop_
_entity.id
_entity.type
_entity.pdbx_description
1 polymer ?
#
loop_
_entity_poly.entity_id
_entity_poly.type
_entity_poly.pdbx_seq_one_letter_code
_entity_poly.pdbx_strand_id
1 'polypeptide(L)'
;MAAAATTTIKLPTSALPFSSSPKFHHHHPTLIPIKRQCPKHVRRIACKATEVSNVEGGQASVASAGVSGDGRNWVPVVPLAALPRGERRVIIQDGETILLLWYKDEVFAIENRSPAEGAYSEGLLNARLTQEGCIVCPTTDSTFDLRTGEVKEWYPKNPVLRALTPSLRSLFIYPVKTDGENIYISIGDAIASGGSAEIVFSGRAQPGVTASDVNIEEVCSLPALFYD
;
A
#
# COMPACT_ATOMS: atom_id res chain seq x y z
N MET A 1 42.20 -45.47 38.96
CA MET A 1 41.07 -45.19 39.88
C MET A 1 41.32 -43.84 40.51
N ALA A 2 40.72 -42.78 39.97
CA ALA A 2 40.87 -41.40 40.46
C ALA A 2 39.49 -40.90 40.90
N ALA A 3 39.45 -40.34 42.12
CA ALA A 3 38.24 -40.01 42.85
C ALA A 3 37.52 -38.78 42.26
N ALA A 4 36.21 -38.90 42.07
CA ALA A 4 35.32 -37.82 41.66
C ALA A 4 34.93 -36.97 42.89
N ALA A 5 35.21 -35.67 42.83
CA ALA A 5 34.80 -34.70 43.84
C ALA A 5 33.39 -34.17 43.52
N THR A 6 32.39 -34.63 44.29
CA THR A 6 31.01 -34.16 44.22
C THR A 6 30.90 -32.78 44.89
N THR A 7 30.70 -31.73 44.08
CA THR A 7 30.44 -30.37 44.58
C THR A 7 28.93 -30.14 44.64
N THR A 8 28.39 -30.07 45.85
CA THR A 8 26.98 -29.78 46.13
C THR A 8 26.79 -28.27 46.27
N ILE A 9 26.10 -27.63 45.33
CA ILE A 9 25.77 -26.20 45.40
C ILE A 9 24.36 -26.07 46.01
N LYS A 10 24.28 -25.55 47.23
CA LYS A 10 23.03 -25.16 47.90
C LYS A 10 22.55 -23.82 47.34
N LEU A 11 21.35 -23.77 46.76
CA LEU A 11 20.66 -22.52 46.45
C LEU A 11 20.03 -21.91 47.73
N PRO A 12 20.13 -20.59 47.94
CA PRO A 12 19.36 -19.91 48.98
C PRO A 12 17.94 -19.62 48.50
N THR A 13 16.96 -20.22 49.18
CA THR A 13 15.54 -19.85 49.15
C THR A 13 15.37 -18.46 49.77
N SER A 14 15.08 -17.46 48.94
CA SER A 14 14.61 -16.15 49.42
C SER A 14 13.11 -16.05 49.17
N ALA A 15 12.36 -16.01 50.26
CA ALA A 15 10.93 -15.75 50.28
C ALA A 15 10.70 -14.24 50.07
N LEU A 16 9.89 -13.87 49.08
CA LEU A 16 9.38 -12.51 48.94
C LEU A 16 8.10 -12.35 49.76
N PRO A 17 7.94 -11.25 50.53
CA PRO A 17 6.70 -10.99 51.25
C PRO A 17 5.60 -10.52 50.29
N PHE A 18 4.41 -11.08 50.48
CA PHE A 18 3.13 -10.59 49.98
C PHE A 18 2.94 -9.13 50.41
N SER A 19 2.86 -8.20 49.45
CA SER A 19 2.44 -6.82 49.69
C SER A 19 1.01 -6.64 49.21
N SER A 20 0.12 -6.45 50.17
CA SER A 20 -1.30 -6.15 50.04
C SER A 20 -1.54 -4.83 49.31
N SER A 21 -2.28 -4.84 48.21
CA SER A 21 -2.73 -3.60 47.53
C SER A 21 -3.79 -2.87 48.37
N PRO A 22 -3.73 -1.52 48.49
CA PRO A 22 -4.78 -0.76 49.16
C PRO A 22 -6.02 -0.61 48.26
N LYS A 23 -7.20 -0.83 48.85
CA LYS A 23 -8.49 -0.56 48.21
C LYS A 23 -8.74 0.95 48.21
N PHE A 24 -8.66 1.57 47.04
CA PHE A 24 -9.19 2.92 46.84
C PHE A 24 -10.68 2.82 46.51
N HIS A 25 -11.51 3.13 47.50
CA HIS A 25 -12.83 3.70 47.25
C HIS A 25 -12.62 5.17 46.91
N HIS A 26 -13.26 5.68 45.84
CA HIS A 26 -14.06 6.90 45.88
C HIS A 26 -14.50 7.38 44.48
N HIS A 27 -15.82 7.55 44.39
CA HIS A 27 -16.58 8.58 43.68
C HIS A 27 -16.56 8.65 42.14
N HIS A 28 -17.65 8.09 41.61
CA HIS A 28 -18.21 8.29 40.28
C HIS A 28 -18.58 9.77 40.05
N PRO A 29 -18.01 10.47 39.05
CA PRO A 29 -18.58 11.72 38.58
C PRO A 29 -19.74 11.40 37.62
N THR A 30 -20.95 11.74 38.06
CA THR A 30 -22.17 11.76 37.25
C THR A 30 -22.00 12.79 36.13
N LEU A 31 -21.70 12.33 34.92
CA LEU A 31 -21.74 13.17 33.73
C LEU A 31 -23.17 13.22 33.19
N ILE A 32 -23.70 14.44 33.22
CA ILE A 32 -25.01 14.87 32.75
C ILE A 32 -25.17 14.51 31.25
N PRO A 33 -26.31 13.95 30.81
CA PRO A 33 -26.54 13.68 29.40
C PRO A 33 -26.78 15.00 28.66
N ILE A 34 -25.77 15.48 27.93
CA ILE A 34 -25.96 16.56 26.95
C ILE A 34 -26.74 15.96 25.78
N LYS A 35 -28.05 16.27 25.73
CA LYS A 35 -28.86 16.09 24.53
C LYS A 35 -28.28 16.97 23.41
N ARG A 36 -27.38 16.41 22.60
CA ARG A 36 -27.06 16.99 21.29
C ARG A 36 -28.23 16.72 20.37
N GLN A 37 -29.12 17.71 20.29
CA GLN A 37 -30.16 17.78 19.27
C GLN A 37 -29.48 17.75 17.90
N CYS A 38 -29.73 16.68 17.14
CA CYS A 38 -29.40 16.64 15.72
C CYS A 38 -30.24 17.71 14.98
N PRO A 39 -29.62 18.66 14.26
CA PRO A 39 -30.36 19.50 13.33
C PRO A 39 -30.83 18.62 12.17
N LYS A 40 -32.13 18.34 12.13
CA LYS A 40 -32.79 17.75 10.97
C LYS A 40 -32.85 18.79 9.85
N HIS A 41 -31.79 18.92 9.08
CA HIS A 41 -31.89 19.57 7.77
C HIS A 41 -30.79 19.10 6.80
N VAL A 42 -30.83 17.82 6.43
CA VAL A 42 -30.30 17.42 5.13
C VAL A 42 -31.47 17.53 4.16
N ARG A 43 -31.42 18.54 3.29
CA ARG A 43 -32.33 18.66 2.16
C ARG A 43 -32.24 17.36 1.37
N ARG A 44 -33.34 16.60 1.31
CA ARG A 44 -33.50 15.52 0.34
C ARG A 44 -33.46 16.16 -1.04
N ILE A 45 -32.34 16.02 -1.74
CA ILE A 45 -32.37 16.09 -3.19
C ILE A 45 -32.90 14.74 -3.66
N ALA A 46 -34.22 14.67 -3.82
CA ALA A 46 -34.88 13.55 -4.46
C ALA A 46 -34.77 13.76 -5.97
N CYS A 47 -33.82 13.08 -6.61
CA CYS A 47 -33.77 13.00 -8.07
C CYS A 47 -34.93 12.12 -8.53
N LYS A 48 -36.02 12.73 -8.99
CA LYS A 48 -36.97 12.05 -9.87
C LYS A 48 -36.32 11.98 -11.24
N ALA A 49 -35.91 10.79 -11.65
CA ALA A 49 -35.54 10.52 -13.03
C ALA A 49 -36.82 10.55 -13.87
N THR A 50 -37.01 11.60 -14.65
CA THR A 50 -37.95 11.61 -15.78
C THR A 50 -37.25 10.93 -16.94
N GLU A 51 -37.88 9.87 -17.43
CA GLU A 51 -37.56 9.22 -18.70
C GLU A 51 -37.60 10.24 -19.84
N VAL A 52 -36.47 10.44 -20.54
CA VAL A 52 -36.45 11.06 -21.86
C VAL A 52 -35.43 10.31 -22.72
N SER A 53 -35.90 9.98 -23.91
CA SER A 53 -35.33 9.05 -24.87
C SER A 53 -34.05 9.56 -25.55
N ASN A 54 -33.13 8.62 -25.75
CA ASN A 54 -32.29 8.40 -26.93
C ASN A 54 -31.60 9.61 -27.58
N VAL A 55 -30.31 9.84 -27.26
CA VAL A 55 -29.32 10.33 -28.24
C VAL A 55 -27.96 9.69 -27.93
N GLU A 56 -27.36 9.17 -28.99
CA GLU A 56 -26.06 8.52 -29.13
C GLU A 56 -24.87 9.36 -28.59
N GLY A 57 -23.89 8.68 -27.99
CA GLY A 57 -22.49 9.12 -27.99
C GLY A 57 -21.88 9.48 -26.63
N GLY A 58 -21.02 8.58 -26.14
CA GLY A 58 -19.92 8.93 -25.23
C GLY A 58 -20.18 8.76 -23.73
N GLN A 59 -20.55 7.54 -23.31
CA GLN A 59 -20.63 7.21 -21.89
C GLN A 59 -19.23 6.91 -21.34
N ALA A 60 -18.71 7.78 -20.47
CA ALA A 60 -17.64 7.43 -19.56
C ALA A 60 -18.16 6.35 -18.61
N SER A 61 -17.89 5.10 -18.95
CA SER A 61 -18.20 3.95 -18.11
C SER A 61 -17.29 3.98 -16.89
N VAL A 62 -17.86 4.33 -15.75
CA VAL A 62 -17.36 3.86 -14.45
C VAL A 62 -17.25 2.34 -14.53
N ALA A 63 -16.02 1.84 -14.63
CA ALA A 63 -15.71 0.43 -14.78
C ALA A 63 -16.23 -0.34 -13.55
N SER A 64 -17.36 -1.02 -13.73
CA SER A 64 -17.87 -2.00 -12.78
C SER A 64 -16.82 -3.09 -12.61
N ALA A 65 -16.45 -3.38 -11.35
CA ALA A 65 -15.65 -4.55 -10.97
C ALA A 65 -16.22 -5.79 -11.67
N GLY A 66 -15.57 -6.19 -12.77
CA GLY A 66 -16.01 -7.26 -13.63
C GLY A 66 -15.32 -8.53 -13.18
N VAL A 67 -16.09 -9.50 -12.69
CA VAL A 67 -15.61 -10.88 -12.60
C VAL A 67 -15.32 -11.34 -14.03
N SER A 68 -14.04 -11.38 -14.39
CA SER A 68 -13.62 -11.92 -15.68
C SER A 68 -13.80 -13.44 -15.67
N GLY A 69 -13.84 -14.06 -16.86
CA GLY A 69 -14.06 -15.52 -17.03
C GLY A 69 -13.01 -16.43 -16.39
N ASP A 70 -12.03 -15.87 -15.67
CA ASP A 70 -11.02 -16.56 -14.87
C ASP A 70 -11.38 -16.67 -13.38
N GLY A 71 -12.59 -16.23 -12.99
CA GLY A 71 -13.10 -16.33 -11.62
C GLY A 71 -12.42 -15.38 -10.62
N ARG A 72 -11.58 -14.46 -11.11
CA ARG A 72 -10.88 -13.47 -10.28
C ARG A 72 -11.67 -12.16 -10.22
N ASN A 73 -11.58 -11.50 -9.07
CA ASN A 73 -12.11 -10.15 -8.90
C ASN A 73 -11.07 -9.13 -9.39
N TRP A 74 -11.27 -8.61 -10.60
CA TRP A 74 -10.38 -7.61 -11.19
C TRP A 74 -10.85 -6.21 -10.84
N VAL A 75 -9.98 -5.47 -10.15
CA VAL A 75 -10.23 -4.09 -9.73
C VAL A 75 -9.35 -3.16 -10.58
N PRO A 76 -9.93 -2.20 -11.32
CA PRO A 76 -9.15 -1.17 -12.00
C PRO A 76 -8.52 -0.23 -10.95
N VAL A 77 -7.21 -0.02 -11.01
CA VAL A 77 -6.50 0.77 -9.99
C VAL A 77 -5.94 2.09 -10.51
N VAL A 78 -5.32 2.08 -11.68
CA VAL A 78 -4.62 3.26 -12.22
C VAL A 78 -4.66 3.20 -13.76
N PRO A 79 -4.90 4.32 -14.46
CA PRO A 79 -4.72 4.40 -15.91
C PRO A 79 -3.27 4.12 -16.29
N LEU A 80 -3.03 3.42 -17.39
CA LEU A 80 -1.68 3.08 -17.84
C LEU A 80 -0.82 4.34 -18.09
N ALA A 81 -1.44 5.40 -18.60
CA ALA A 81 -0.78 6.71 -18.79
C ALA A 81 -0.33 7.37 -17.48
N ALA A 82 -0.93 7.02 -16.35
CA ALA A 82 -0.60 7.56 -15.04
C ALA A 82 0.55 6.81 -14.34
N LEU A 83 1.06 5.73 -14.95
CA LEU A 83 2.30 5.06 -14.56
C LEU A 83 3.26 5.05 -15.77
N PRO A 84 4.01 6.13 -16.01
CA PRO A 84 5.01 6.18 -17.08
C PRO A 84 6.05 5.05 -16.96
N ARG A 85 6.59 4.60 -18.10
CA ARG A 85 7.63 3.55 -18.11
C ARG A 85 8.84 4.01 -17.29
N GLY A 86 9.34 3.14 -16.42
CA GLY A 86 10.45 3.43 -15.50
C GLY A 86 10.03 4.14 -14.22
N GLU A 87 8.78 4.60 -14.11
CA GLU A 87 8.22 5.07 -12.85
C GLU A 87 7.61 3.93 -12.03
N ARG A 88 7.34 4.27 -10.77
CA ARG A 88 6.71 3.42 -9.77
C ARG A 88 5.75 4.25 -8.94
N ARG A 89 4.66 3.66 -8.48
CA ARG A 89 3.61 4.36 -7.73
C ARG A 89 3.04 3.47 -6.64
N VAL A 90 2.79 4.06 -5.48
CA VAL A 90 2.10 3.39 -4.38
C VAL A 90 0.61 3.73 -4.45
N ILE A 91 -0.22 2.70 -4.27
CA ILE A 91 -1.66 2.80 -4.18
C ILE A 91 -2.14 2.08 -2.92
N ILE A 92 -3.33 2.45 -2.43
CA ILE A 92 -4.01 1.73 -1.36
C ILE A 92 -5.29 1.12 -1.93
N GLN A 93 -5.46 -0.18 -1.72
CA GLN A 93 -6.62 -0.96 -2.17
C GLN A 93 -7.09 -1.84 -1.02
N ASP A 94 -8.34 -1.70 -0.58
CA ASP A 94 -8.89 -2.50 0.53
C ASP A 94 -8.02 -2.49 1.82
N GLY A 95 -7.31 -1.38 2.07
CA GLY A 95 -6.40 -1.24 3.20
C GLY A 95 -4.99 -1.81 2.98
N GLU A 96 -4.76 -2.48 1.85
CA GLU A 96 -3.44 -2.97 1.44
C GLU A 96 -2.65 -1.89 0.70
N THR A 97 -1.38 -1.72 1.07
CA THR A 97 -0.48 -0.77 0.39
C THR A 97 0.31 -1.50 -0.68
N ILE A 98 0.03 -1.18 -1.94
CA ILE A 98 0.53 -1.90 -3.11
C ILE A 98 1.46 -0.98 -3.90
N LEU A 99 2.62 -1.48 -4.27
CA LEU A 99 3.58 -0.83 -5.15
C LEU A 99 3.41 -1.34 -6.58
N LEU A 100 3.04 -0.44 -7.48
CA LEU A 100 3.06 -0.65 -8.92
C LEU A 100 4.41 -0.19 -9.47
N LEU A 101 5.03 -1.00 -10.32
CA LEU A 101 6.31 -0.66 -10.94
C LEU A 101 6.47 -1.31 -12.33
N TRP A 102 7.21 -0.63 -13.19
CA TRP A 102 7.65 -1.20 -14.47
C TRP A 102 8.97 -1.95 -14.32
N TYR A 103 9.05 -3.14 -14.91
CA TYR A 103 10.30 -3.87 -15.07
C TYR A 103 10.32 -4.62 -16.40
N LYS A 104 11.36 -4.39 -17.22
CA LYS A 104 11.52 -4.98 -18.57
C LYS A 104 10.23 -4.95 -19.40
N ASP A 105 9.59 -3.78 -19.46
CA ASP A 105 8.36 -3.52 -20.22
C ASP A 105 7.11 -4.29 -19.76
N GLU A 106 7.13 -4.83 -18.54
CA GLU A 106 5.99 -5.44 -17.87
C GLU A 106 5.65 -4.67 -16.58
N VAL A 107 4.36 -4.62 -16.23
CA VAL A 107 3.88 -4.00 -14.99
C VAL A 107 3.76 -5.07 -13.91
N PHE A 108 4.39 -4.80 -12.77
CA PHE A 108 4.30 -5.63 -11.58
C PHE A 108 3.54 -4.88 -10.48
N ALA A 109 2.78 -5.64 -9.69
CA ALA A 109 2.13 -5.16 -8.48
C ALA A 109 2.57 -6.04 -7.31
N ILE A 110 3.24 -5.45 -6.34
CA ILE A 110 3.75 -6.13 -5.16
C ILE A 110 3.28 -5.39 -3.91
N GLU A 111 3.26 -6.04 -2.76
CA GLU A 111 3.11 -5.31 -1.51
C GLU A 111 4.25 -4.28 -1.36
N ASN A 112 3.95 -3.09 -0.84
CA ASN A 112 5.00 -2.09 -0.62
C ASN A 112 5.87 -2.45 0.59
N ARG A 113 5.37 -3.22 1.56
CA ARG A 113 6.11 -3.58 2.77
C ARG A 113 7.05 -4.75 2.49
N SER A 114 8.35 -4.57 2.74
CA SER A 114 9.30 -5.67 2.59
C SER A 114 9.04 -6.77 3.64
N PRO A 115 9.11 -8.07 3.27
CA PRO A 115 9.04 -9.19 4.24
C PRO A 115 10.15 -9.15 5.30
N ALA A 116 11.28 -8.52 4.99
CA ALA A 116 12.39 -8.33 5.92
C ALA A 116 12.21 -7.13 6.86
N GLU A 117 11.20 -6.28 6.65
CA GLU A 117 11.00 -5.10 7.49
C GLU A 117 10.07 -5.40 8.68
N GLY A 118 10.47 -4.87 9.84
CA GLY A 118 9.74 -5.00 11.10
C GLY A 118 8.56 -4.01 11.22
N ALA A 119 8.30 -3.52 12.42
CA ALA A 119 7.18 -2.62 12.71
C ALA A 119 7.26 -1.25 12.00
N TYR A 120 8.47 -0.81 11.66
CA TYR A 120 8.70 0.37 10.85
C TYR A 120 9.16 -0.07 9.46
N SER A 121 8.48 0.42 8.44
CA SER A 121 8.74 0.08 7.04
C SER A 121 8.76 1.37 6.23
N GLU A 122 9.90 1.68 5.61
CA GLU A 122 9.98 2.68 4.53
C GLU A 122 9.39 2.10 3.23
N GLY A 123 9.30 0.77 3.17
CA GLY A 123 8.75 0.02 2.05
C GLY A 123 9.70 -0.11 0.88
N LEU A 124 9.16 -0.56 -0.24
CA LEU A 124 9.89 -0.86 -1.47
C LEU A 124 9.78 0.26 -2.50
N LEU A 125 9.07 1.35 -2.19
CA LEU A 125 8.96 2.51 -3.06
C LEU A 125 10.33 3.07 -3.44
N ASN A 126 11.36 2.99 -2.60
CA ASN A 126 12.72 3.45 -2.92
C ASN A 126 13.71 2.31 -3.20
N ALA A 127 13.23 1.08 -3.33
CA ALA A 127 14.05 -0.10 -3.55
C ALA A 127 14.84 -0.05 -4.86
N ARG A 128 15.95 -0.79 -4.93
CA ARG A 128 16.74 -0.93 -6.16
C ARG A 128 16.25 -2.15 -6.93
N LEU A 129 16.20 -2.07 -8.26
CA LEU A 129 15.90 -3.21 -9.13
C LEU A 129 17.20 -3.78 -9.68
N THR A 130 17.32 -5.11 -9.69
CA THR A 130 18.45 -5.82 -10.29
C THR A 130 18.11 -6.25 -11.71
N GLN A 131 19.15 -6.51 -12.52
CA GLN A 131 18.99 -7.00 -13.90
C GLN A 131 18.40 -8.42 -13.98
N GLU A 132 18.45 -9.16 -12.87
CA GLU A 132 17.93 -10.53 -12.73
C GLU A 132 16.44 -10.57 -12.43
N GLY A 133 15.79 -9.42 -12.20
CA GLY A 133 14.36 -9.35 -11.88
C GLY A 133 14.07 -9.44 -10.40
N CYS A 134 15.01 -8.98 -9.57
CA CYS A 134 14.81 -8.89 -8.14
C CYS A 134 14.69 -7.44 -7.67
N ILE A 135 14.00 -7.27 -6.55
CA ILE A 135 13.88 -6.01 -5.82
C ILE A 135 14.66 -6.08 -4.51
N VAL A 136 15.51 -5.08 -4.28
CA VAL A 136 16.41 -5.00 -3.12
C VAL A 136 15.84 -3.99 -2.13
N CYS A 137 15.52 -4.46 -0.92
CA CYS A 137 15.02 -3.63 0.16
C CYS A 137 16.05 -2.55 0.54
N PRO A 138 15.67 -1.26 0.61
CA PRO A 138 16.61 -0.18 0.92
C PRO A 138 17.16 -0.27 2.35
N THR A 139 16.37 -0.79 3.29
CA THR A 139 16.70 -0.82 4.73
C THR A 139 17.57 -2.02 5.11
N THR A 140 17.30 -3.20 4.54
CA THR A 140 17.90 -4.47 4.97
C THR A 140 18.82 -5.10 3.94
N ASP A 141 18.84 -4.56 2.72
CA ASP A 141 19.49 -5.15 1.54
C ASP A 141 19.03 -6.58 1.20
N SER A 142 17.93 -7.05 1.81
CA SER A 142 17.32 -8.32 1.44
C SER A 142 16.73 -8.24 0.03
N THR A 143 16.83 -9.33 -0.71
CA THR A 143 16.51 -9.37 -2.14
C THR A 143 15.39 -10.37 -2.42
N PHE A 144 14.38 -9.94 -3.18
CA PHE A 144 13.18 -10.70 -3.47
C PHE A 144 12.94 -10.78 -4.98
N ASP A 145 12.48 -11.93 -5.47
CA ASP A 145 12.10 -12.12 -6.87
C ASP A 145 10.80 -11.37 -7.19
N LEU A 146 10.77 -10.54 -8.24
CA LEU A 146 9.57 -9.80 -8.63
C LEU A 146 8.46 -10.68 -9.21
N ARG A 147 8.80 -11.87 -9.74
CA ARG A 147 7.83 -12.74 -10.41
C ARG A 147 7.26 -13.80 -9.47
N THR A 148 8.08 -14.33 -8.57
CA THR A 148 7.68 -15.40 -7.65
C THR A 148 7.52 -14.93 -6.21
N GLY A 149 8.13 -13.81 -5.84
CA GLY A 149 8.13 -13.28 -4.49
C GLY A 149 9.13 -13.97 -3.57
N GLU A 150 9.86 -14.97 -4.08
CA GLU A 150 10.80 -15.76 -3.30
C GLU A 150 11.95 -14.91 -2.78
N VAL A 151 12.39 -15.24 -1.56
CA VAL A 151 13.58 -14.62 -0.97
C VAL A 151 14.82 -15.21 -1.61
N LYS A 152 15.59 -14.39 -2.34
CA LYS A 152 16.88 -14.78 -2.91
C LYS A 152 18.00 -14.59 -1.90
N GLU A 153 17.98 -13.47 -1.18
CA GLU A 153 19.00 -13.13 -0.19
C GLU A 153 18.37 -12.46 1.02
N TRP A 154 18.82 -12.83 2.21
CA TRP A 154 18.21 -12.43 3.47
C TRP A 154 19.25 -11.83 4.40
N TYR A 155 19.09 -10.55 4.77
CA TYR A 155 20.03 -9.76 5.59
C TYR A 155 21.52 -9.99 5.23
N PRO A 156 21.94 -9.72 3.98
CA PRO A 156 23.31 -10.01 3.55
C PRO A 156 24.37 -9.28 4.37
N LYS A 157 24.08 -8.04 4.78
CA LYS A 157 25.02 -7.19 5.54
C LYS A 157 24.93 -7.37 7.06
N ASN A 158 23.96 -8.15 7.57
CA ASN A 158 23.74 -8.31 9.00
C ASN A 158 23.56 -9.79 9.39
N PRO A 159 24.66 -10.53 9.65
CA PRO A 159 24.60 -11.96 9.96
C PRO A 159 23.89 -12.25 11.29
N VAL A 160 23.88 -11.31 12.24
CA VAL A 160 23.19 -11.47 13.52
C VAL A 160 21.69 -11.47 13.31
N LEU A 161 21.15 -10.48 12.59
CA LEU A 161 19.73 -10.45 12.25
C LEU A 161 19.33 -11.64 11.37
N ARG A 162 20.20 -12.04 10.44
CA ARG A 162 19.97 -13.25 9.62
C ARG A 162 19.78 -14.51 10.44
N ALA A 163 20.56 -14.68 11.52
CA ALA A 163 20.47 -15.84 12.39
C ALA A 163 19.25 -15.79 13.34
N LEU A 164 18.87 -14.59 13.78
CA LEU A 164 17.78 -14.39 14.75
C LEU A 164 16.39 -14.27 14.10
N THR A 165 16.33 -13.85 12.84
CA THR A 165 15.09 -13.59 12.13
C THR A 165 15.05 -14.47 10.88
N PRO A 166 14.41 -15.65 10.92
CA PRO A 166 14.21 -16.45 9.71
C PRO A 166 13.22 -15.76 8.76
N SER A 167 13.32 -16.05 7.46
CA SER A 167 12.34 -15.61 6.46
C SER A 167 11.00 -16.32 6.69
N LEU A 168 10.03 -15.61 7.26
CA LEU A 168 8.72 -16.17 7.62
C LEU A 168 7.75 -16.27 6.43
N ARG A 169 7.93 -15.44 5.40
CA ARG A 169 7.07 -15.37 4.23
C ARG A 169 7.80 -14.81 3.02
N SER A 170 7.32 -15.14 1.82
CA SER A 170 7.70 -14.49 0.57
C SER A 170 7.08 -13.10 0.45
N LEU A 171 7.61 -12.31 -0.50
CA LEU A 171 7.01 -11.06 -0.95
C LEU A 171 5.69 -11.39 -1.66
N PHE A 172 4.61 -10.72 -1.26
CA PHE A 172 3.31 -10.91 -1.88
C PHE A 172 3.23 -10.19 -3.23
N ILE A 173 2.77 -10.91 -4.25
CA ILE A 173 2.61 -10.40 -5.62
C ILE A 173 1.13 -10.45 -5.98
N TYR A 174 0.59 -9.31 -6.38
CA TYR A 174 -0.78 -9.22 -6.87
C TYR A 174 -0.80 -9.56 -8.37
N PRO A 175 -1.70 -10.44 -8.84
CA PRO A 175 -1.89 -10.65 -10.26
C PRO A 175 -2.27 -9.34 -10.95
N VAL A 176 -1.59 -9.03 -12.06
CA VAL A 176 -1.81 -7.80 -12.85
C VAL A 176 -2.36 -8.16 -14.22
N LYS A 177 -3.29 -7.34 -14.70
CA LYS A 177 -3.78 -7.34 -16.08
C LYS A 177 -3.79 -5.91 -16.60
N THR A 178 -3.50 -5.72 -17.88
CA THR A 178 -3.60 -4.42 -18.56
C THR A 178 -4.44 -4.58 -19.83
N ASP A 179 -5.25 -3.59 -20.16
CA ASP A 179 -6.07 -3.55 -21.40
C ASP A 179 -5.62 -2.45 -22.37
N GLY A 180 -4.48 -1.80 -22.09
CA GLY A 180 -3.93 -0.68 -22.87
C GLY A 180 -4.34 0.70 -22.33
N GLU A 181 -5.44 0.80 -21.60
CA GLU A 181 -5.91 2.04 -20.99
C GLU A 181 -5.73 2.04 -19.47
N ASN A 182 -5.99 0.90 -18.83
CA ASN A 182 -6.02 0.74 -17.38
C ASN A 182 -5.19 -0.45 -16.92
N ILE A 183 -4.68 -0.32 -15.70
CA ILE A 183 -4.04 -1.40 -14.93
C ILE A 183 -5.10 -1.94 -13.97
N TYR A 184 -5.27 -3.26 -14.00
CA TYR A 184 -6.14 -4.01 -13.10
C TYR A 184 -5.31 -4.92 -12.22
N ILE A 185 -5.71 -5.04 -10.97
CA ILE A 185 -5.14 -6.04 -10.05
C ILE A 185 -6.23 -6.95 -9.52
N SER A 186 -5.86 -8.18 -9.18
CA SER A 186 -6.75 -9.10 -8.49
C SER A 186 -6.38 -9.19 -7.02
N ILE A 187 -7.29 -8.77 -6.16
CA ILE A 187 -7.20 -8.97 -4.71
C ILE A 187 -7.88 -10.31 -4.39
N GLY A 188 -7.31 -11.38 -4.92
CA GLY A 188 -7.74 -12.75 -4.60
C GLY A 188 -6.97 -13.23 -3.38
N ASP A 189 -7.69 -13.67 -2.35
CA ASP A 189 -7.25 -14.14 -1.01
C ASP A 189 -7.09 -13.14 0.15
N ALA A 190 -7.16 -11.81 -0.07
CA ALA A 190 -6.96 -10.83 1.01
C ALA A 190 -8.23 -10.14 1.54
N ILE A 191 -9.42 -10.75 1.42
CA ILE A 191 -10.76 -10.27 1.80
C ILE A 191 -11.53 -9.70 0.60
N ALA A 192 -12.61 -10.41 0.21
CA ALA A 192 -13.56 -9.95 -0.80
C ALA A 192 -14.44 -8.83 -0.20
N SER A 193 -14.06 -7.59 -0.48
CA SER A 193 -14.95 -6.42 -0.38
C SER A 193 -14.85 -5.68 -1.72
N GLY A 194 -15.92 -5.05 -2.18
CA GLY A 194 -15.89 -4.27 -3.43
C GLY A 194 -14.97 -3.06 -3.27
N GLY A 195 -13.68 -3.21 -3.59
CA GLY A 195 -12.64 -2.24 -3.31
C GLY A 195 -12.66 -1.02 -4.23
N SER A 196 -12.53 0.15 -3.61
CA SER A 196 -12.24 1.40 -4.29
C SER A 196 -10.75 1.73 -4.13
N ALA A 197 -10.18 2.21 -5.21
CA ALA A 197 -8.76 2.52 -5.33
C ALA A 197 -8.40 3.93 -4.87
N GLU A 198 -7.49 4.07 -3.90
CA GLU A 198 -6.90 5.36 -3.55
C GLU A 198 -5.45 5.45 -4.05
N ILE A 199 -5.13 6.53 -4.76
CA ILE A 199 -3.77 6.81 -5.23
C ILE A 199 -3.06 7.69 -4.20
N VAL A 200 -1.99 7.17 -3.59
CA VAL A 200 -1.17 7.94 -2.66
C VAL A 200 -0.05 8.63 -3.43
N PHE A 201 -0.20 9.93 -3.68
CA PHE A 201 0.86 10.74 -4.26
C PHE A 201 1.93 11.05 -3.21
N SER A 202 3.14 10.49 -3.38
CA SER A 202 4.26 10.74 -2.46
C SER A 202 4.97 12.10 -2.66
N GLY A 203 4.36 13.03 -3.42
CA GLY A 203 4.86 14.39 -3.62
C GLY A 203 4.04 15.40 -2.79
N ARG A 204 4.65 16.48 -2.30
CA ARG A 204 3.92 17.59 -1.67
C ARG A 204 2.89 18.12 -2.67
N ALA A 205 1.62 17.76 -2.49
CA ALA A 205 0.51 18.39 -3.19
C ALA A 205 0.47 19.86 -2.74
N GLN A 206 0.79 20.78 -3.64
CA GLN A 206 0.52 22.20 -3.41
C GLN A 206 -0.98 22.42 -3.60
N PRO A 207 -1.72 22.89 -2.57
CA PRO A 207 -3.11 23.26 -2.74
C PRO A 207 -3.18 24.43 -3.72
N GLY A 208 -3.77 24.23 -4.89
CA GLY A 208 -4.01 25.31 -5.86
C GLY A 208 -3.80 25.00 -7.33
N VAL A 209 -3.26 23.82 -7.70
CA VAL A 209 -3.10 23.45 -9.11
C VAL A 209 -4.02 22.27 -9.46
N THR A 210 -5.23 22.59 -9.91
CA THR A 210 -6.13 21.65 -10.61
C THR A 210 -5.70 21.52 -12.07
N ALA A 211 -5.69 20.30 -12.60
CA ALA A 211 -5.17 19.92 -13.92
C ALA A 211 -6.01 20.39 -15.13
N SER A 212 -6.59 21.59 -15.08
CA SER A 212 -7.46 22.13 -16.12
C SER A 212 -6.99 23.46 -16.72
N ASP A 213 -5.75 23.88 -16.46
CA ASP A 213 -5.18 25.12 -17.04
C ASP A 213 -3.89 24.82 -17.82
N VAL A 214 -4.03 24.07 -18.92
CA VAL A 214 -3.00 24.02 -19.95
C VAL A 214 -3.44 24.95 -21.08
N ASN A 215 -2.93 26.18 -21.04
CA ASN A 215 -3.12 27.17 -22.09
C ASN A 215 -2.44 26.68 -23.39
N ILE A 216 -3.22 26.16 -24.33
CA ILE A 216 -2.78 25.88 -25.71
C ILE A 216 -3.02 27.15 -26.52
N GLU A 217 -2.20 28.18 -26.32
CA GLU A 217 -2.12 29.31 -27.24
C GLU A 217 -0.78 30.03 -27.06
N GLU A 218 0.19 29.66 -27.91
CA GLU A 218 1.10 30.58 -28.62
C GLU A 218 2.24 29.77 -29.25
N VAL A 219 2.04 29.28 -30.47
CA VAL A 219 3.11 29.27 -31.47
C VAL A 219 2.49 29.68 -32.79
N CYS A 220 2.34 30.99 -32.98
CA CYS A 220 2.22 31.56 -34.32
C CYS A 220 3.10 32.80 -34.43
N SER A 221 3.84 32.84 -35.54
CA SER A 221 4.60 33.97 -36.10
C SER A 221 5.82 34.48 -35.31
N LEU A 222 6.99 33.92 -35.65
CA LEU A 222 8.25 34.67 -35.66
C LEU A 222 8.18 35.76 -36.76
N PRO A 223 8.56 37.02 -36.49
CA PRO A 223 8.66 38.03 -37.53
C PRO A 223 9.97 37.86 -38.32
N ALA A 224 9.85 38.02 -39.63
CA ALA A 224 10.96 38.19 -40.55
C ALA A 224 11.87 39.33 -40.08
N LEU A 225 13.16 39.04 -39.90
CA LEU A 225 14.20 40.07 -39.90
C LEU A 225 15.03 39.94 -41.17
N PHE A 226 14.89 40.99 -41.98
CA PHE A 226 15.80 41.46 -43.01
C PHE A 226 17.28 41.34 -42.59
N TYR A 227 18.11 40.92 -43.54
CA TYR A 227 19.47 41.43 -43.68
C TYR A 227 19.72 41.68 -45.17
N ASP A 228 20.24 42.87 -45.48
CA ASP A 228 20.73 43.31 -46.79
C ASP A 228 21.76 42.33 -47.40
#